data_AF-A0A7X9FEY7-F1
#
_entry.id   AF-A0A7X9FEY7-F1
#
_cell.length_a   1.000
_cell.length_b   1.000
_cell.length_c   1.000
_cell.angle_alpha   90.00
_cell.angle_beta   90.00
_cell.angle_gamma   90.00
#
_symmetry.space_group_name_H-M   'P 1'
#
loop_
_entity.id
_entity.type
_entity.pdbx_description
1 polymer ?
#
loop_
_entity_poly.entity_id
_entity_poly.type
_entity_poly.pdbx_seq_one_letter_code
_entity_poly.pdbx_strand_id
1 'polypeptide(L)'
;MEAVPIISGAPFVILLLLIAVLPLSAPRYWDSNRNKAIITAIVSLPILIFLLIDFRGELVHSLKDYVSFIILLASLYIISGGILMTGDLKATPATNSMFLVVGAIIANLIGNTGASMV
;
A
#
# COMPACT_ATOMS: atom_id res chain seq x y z
N MET A 1 9.53 -28.24 -9.57
CA MET A 1 9.14 -26.86 -9.26
C MET A 1 8.47 -26.34 -10.52
N GLU A 2 7.16 -26.50 -10.64
CA GLU A 2 6.45 -25.83 -11.74
C GLU A 2 6.53 -24.33 -11.48
N ALA A 3 7.27 -23.63 -12.33
CA ALA A 3 7.40 -22.19 -12.23
C ALA A 3 6.06 -21.57 -12.61
N VAL A 4 5.60 -20.58 -11.82
CA VAL A 4 4.41 -19.82 -12.15
C VAL A 4 4.59 -19.20 -13.55
N PRO A 5 3.68 -19.47 -14.51
CA PRO A 5 3.81 -18.95 -15.86
C PRO A 5 3.88 -17.42 -15.88
N ILE A 6 4.75 -16.82 -16.69
CA ILE A 6 4.89 -15.34 -16.77
C ILE A 6 3.55 -14.66 -17.12
N ILE A 7 2.68 -15.35 -17.88
CA ILE A 7 1.37 -14.85 -18.26
C ILE A 7 0.42 -14.61 -17.08
N SER A 8 0.68 -15.24 -15.92
CA SER A 8 -0.04 -14.99 -14.67
C SER A 8 0.07 -13.55 -14.17
N GLY A 9 1.07 -12.79 -14.62
CA GLY A 9 1.23 -11.38 -14.33
C GLY A 9 0.32 -10.46 -15.16
N ALA A 10 -0.34 -10.98 -16.21
CA ALA A 10 -1.17 -10.17 -17.09
C ALA A 10 -2.33 -9.46 -16.36
N PRO A 11 -3.09 -10.10 -15.45
CA PRO A 11 -4.10 -9.43 -14.64
C PRO A 11 -3.56 -8.24 -13.83
N PHE A 12 -2.35 -8.34 -13.30
CA PHE A 12 -1.70 -7.26 -12.56
C PHE A 12 -1.41 -6.07 -13.47
N VAL A 13 -0.81 -6.31 -14.64
CA VAL A 13 -0.53 -5.26 -15.64
C VAL A 13 -1.82 -4.60 -16.13
N ILE A 14 -2.86 -5.38 -16.40
CA ILE A 14 -4.18 -4.88 -16.80
C ILE A 14 -4.77 -3.99 -15.71
N LEU A 15 -4.70 -4.44 -14.45
CA LEU A 15 -5.19 -3.64 -13.33
C LEU A 15 -4.44 -2.30 -13.23
N LEU A 16 -3.11 -2.29 -13.38
CA LEU A 16 -2.29 -1.07 -13.38
C LEU A 16 -2.70 -0.10 -14.50
N LEU A 17 -2.97 -0.61 -15.71
CA LEU A 17 -3.45 0.21 -16.81
C LEU A 17 -4.84 0.79 -16.52
N LEU A 18 -5.73 0.00 -15.92
CA LEU A 18 -7.09 0.44 -15.59
C LEU A 18 -7.08 1.53 -14.51
N ILE A 19 -6.29 1.38 -13.45
CA ILE A 19 -6.17 2.42 -12.40
C ILE A 19 -5.50 3.69 -12.92
N ALA A 20 -4.69 3.62 -13.98
CA ALA A 20 -4.06 4.78 -14.59
C ALA A 20 -5.00 5.49 -15.59
N VAL A 21 -5.75 4.74 -16.40
CA VAL A 21 -6.56 5.27 -17.51
C VAL A 21 -7.98 5.63 -17.08
N LEU A 22 -8.67 4.79 -16.31
CA LEU A 22 -10.08 5.00 -15.97
C LEU A 22 -10.39 6.28 -15.16
N PRO A 23 -9.55 6.73 -14.21
CA PRO A 23 -9.78 8.01 -13.54
C PRO A 23 -9.74 9.19 -14.51
N LEU A 24 -8.97 9.09 -15.60
CA LEU A 24 -8.81 10.15 -16.60
C LEU A 24 -9.91 10.07 -17.67
N SER A 25 -10.27 8.88 -18.12
CA SER A 25 -11.25 8.69 -19.21
C SER A 25 -12.71 8.72 -18.74
N ALA A 26 -12.99 8.24 -17.52
CA ALA A 26 -14.34 8.17 -16.97
C ALA A 26 -14.37 8.48 -15.46
N PRO A 27 -14.07 9.73 -15.04
CA PRO A 27 -13.91 10.10 -13.64
C PRO A 27 -15.14 9.75 -12.78
N ARG A 28 -16.35 10.16 -13.23
CA ARG A 28 -17.61 9.93 -12.50
C ARG A 28 -17.92 8.44 -12.31
N TYR A 29 -17.47 7.59 -13.24
CA TYR A 29 -17.63 6.15 -13.11
C TYR A 29 -16.58 5.58 -12.15
N TRP A 30 -15.33 6.02 -12.26
CA TRP A 30 -14.23 5.57 -11.41
C TRP A 30 -14.41 5.99 -9.95
N ASP A 31 -14.95 7.17 -9.66
CA ASP A 31 -15.10 7.70 -8.30
C ASP A 31 -15.88 6.78 -7.36
N SER A 32 -16.85 6.02 -7.89
CA SER A 32 -17.62 5.06 -7.11
C SER A 32 -16.76 3.88 -6.64
N ASN A 33 -16.63 3.71 -5.33
CA ASN A 33 -15.93 2.56 -4.72
C ASN A 33 -16.52 1.21 -5.17
N ARG A 34 -17.82 1.16 -5.49
CA ARG A 34 -18.46 -0.04 -6.04
C ARG A 34 -17.86 -0.44 -7.38
N ASN A 35 -17.65 0.53 -8.28
CA ASN A 35 -17.11 0.26 -9.61
C ASN A 35 -15.64 -0.13 -9.54
N LYS A 36 -14.84 0.52 -8.66
CA LYS A 36 -13.47 0.12 -8.37
C LYS A 36 -13.40 -1.33 -7.88
N ALA A 37 -14.29 -1.71 -6.95
CA ALA A 37 -14.35 -3.07 -6.42
C ALA A 37 -14.73 -4.10 -7.49
N ILE A 38 -15.73 -3.80 -8.32
CA ILE A 38 -16.16 -4.70 -9.41
C ILE A 38 -15.04 -4.90 -10.43
N ILE A 39 -14.41 -3.82 -10.90
CA ILE A 39 -13.32 -3.90 -11.89
C ILE A 39 -12.16 -4.72 -11.33
N THR A 40 -11.73 -4.39 -10.11
CA THR A 40 -10.60 -5.10 -9.47
C THR A 40 -10.93 -6.58 -9.26
N ALA A 41 -12.15 -6.90 -8.81
CA ALA A 41 -12.60 -8.28 -8.64
C ALA A 41 -12.61 -9.05 -9.97
N ILE A 42 -13.19 -8.48 -11.03
CA ILE A 42 -13.27 -9.13 -12.34
C ILE A 42 -11.87 -9.42 -12.88
N VAL A 43 -10.96 -8.45 -12.80
CA VAL A 43 -9.60 -8.59 -13.33
C VAL A 43 -8.77 -9.58 -12.50
N SER A 44 -8.93 -9.59 -11.17
CA SER A 44 -8.17 -10.47 -10.28
C SER A 44 -8.74 -11.89 -10.14
N LEU A 45 -10.00 -12.12 -10.49
CA LEU A 45 -10.65 -13.41 -10.31
C LEU A 45 -9.96 -14.58 -11.03
N PRO A 46 -9.51 -14.46 -12.30
CA PRO A 46 -8.85 -15.56 -13.00
C PRO A 46 -7.55 -16.00 -12.30
N ILE A 47 -6.74 -15.05 -11.83
CA ILE A 47 -5.50 -15.38 -11.12
C ILE A 47 -5.79 -15.97 -9.75
N LEU A 48 -6.82 -15.49 -9.06
CA LEU A 48 -7.25 -16.07 -7.79
C LEU A 48 -7.67 -17.54 -7.94
N ILE A 49 -8.46 -17.86 -8.98
CA ILE A 49 -8.88 -19.24 -9.26
C ILE A 49 -7.67 -20.12 -9.57
N PHE A 50 -6.77 -19.65 -10.44
CA PHE A 50 -5.53 -20.37 -10.78
C PHE A 50 -4.68 -20.69 -9.53
N LEU A 51 -4.45 -19.69 -8.68
CA LEU A 51 -3.67 -19.87 -7.45
C LEU A 51 -4.37 -20.79 -6.44
N LEU A 52 -5.70 -20.81 -6.39
CA LEU A 52 -6.44 -21.69 -5.50
C LEU A 52 -6.39 -23.16 -5.91
N ILE A 53 -6.27 -23.44 -7.21
CA ILE A 53 -6.22 -24.81 -7.74
C ILE A 53 -4.79 -25.36 -7.64
N ASP A 54 -3.82 -24.63 -8.18
CA ASP A 54 -2.47 -25.15 -8.40
C ASP A 54 -1.47 -24.74 -7.30
N PHE A 55 -1.70 -23.63 -6.59
CA PHE A 55 -0.73 -23.02 -5.65
C PHE A 55 -1.32 -22.66 -4.28
N ARG A 56 -2.34 -23.39 -3.80
CA ARG A 56 -3.08 -23.06 -2.57
C ARG A 56 -2.18 -22.88 -1.34
N GLY A 57 -1.15 -23.72 -1.19
CA GLY A 57 -0.22 -23.65 -0.07
C GLY A 57 0.58 -22.34 -0.05
N GLU A 58 1.12 -21.95 -1.21
CA GLU A 58 1.86 -20.69 -1.37
C GLU A 58 0.96 -19.47 -1.21
N LEU A 59 -0.29 -19.55 -1.70
CA LEU A 59 -1.29 -18.50 -1.51
C LEU A 59 -1.59 -18.27 -0.03
N VAL A 60 -1.81 -19.33 0.74
CA VAL A 60 -2.07 -19.23 2.19
C VAL A 60 -0.85 -18.70 2.94
N HIS A 61 0.36 -19.13 2.56
CA HIS A 61 1.59 -18.61 3.17
C HIS A 61 1.75 -17.10 2.88
N SER A 62 1.58 -16.70 1.62
CA SER A 62 1.64 -15.30 1.19
C SER A 62 0.57 -14.44 1.87
N LEU A 63 -0.63 -14.97 2.09
CA LEU A 63 -1.69 -14.28 2.83
C LEU A 63 -1.30 -14.03 4.29
N LYS A 64 -0.59 -14.96 4.94
CA LYS A 64 -0.09 -14.75 6.31
C LYS A 64 0.93 -13.62 6.33
N ASP A 65 1.88 -13.63 5.39
CA ASP A 65 2.88 -12.56 5.29
C ASP A 65 2.23 -11.21 5.01
N TYR A 66 1.21 -11.18 4.16
CA TYR A 66 0.41 -9.99 3.88
C TYR A 66 -0.31 -9.47 5.14
N VAL A 67 -0.96 -10.34 5.90
CA VAL A 67 -1.61 -9.95 7.16
C VAL A 67 -0.60 -9.43 8.18
N SER A 68 0.54 -10.11 8.34
CA SER A 68 1.63 -9.66 9.21
C SER A 68 2.15 -8.28 8.79
N PHE A 69 2.29 -8.04 7.49
CA PHE A 69 2.66 -6.74 6.95
C PHE A 69 1.61 -5.66 7.26
N ILE A 70 0.32 -5.93 7.07
CA ILE A 70 -0.75 -4.98 7.41
C ILE A 70 -0.77 -4.66 8.91
N ILE A 71 -0.51 -5.64 9.78
CA ILE A 71 -0.41 -5.41 11.23
C ILE A 71 0.78 -4.52 11.56
N LEU A 72 1.94 -4.76 10.93
CA LEU A 72 3.13 -3.92 11.09
C LEU A 72 2.84 -2.47 10.67
N LEU A 73 2.21 -2.29 9.51
CA LEU A 73 1.78 -0.99 9.01
C LEU A 73 0.80 -0.29 9.99
N ALA A 74 -0.21 -1.02 10.47
CA ALA A 74 -1.18 -0.46 11.42
C ALA A 74 -0.51 -0.05 12.73
N SER A 75 0.40 -0.86 13.26
CA SER A 75 1.17 -0.55 14.47
C SER A 75 1.98 0.72 14.29
N LEU A 76 2.66 0.85 13.15
CA LEU A 76 3.47 2.02 12.84
C LEU A 76 2.58 3.26 12.69
N TYR A 77 1.47 3.17 11.97
CA TYR A 77 0.52 4.29 11.85
C TYR A 77 -0.01 4.76 13.22
N ILE A 78 -0.35 3.84 14.12
CA ILE A 78 -0.84 4.18 15.46
C ILE A 78 0.25 4.84 16.30
N ILE A 79 1.46 4.25 16.32
CA ILE A 79 2.58 4.76 17.13
C ILE A 79 3.02 6.13 16.62
N SER A 80 3.18 6.30 15.31
CA SER A 80 3.66 7.53 14.68
C SER A 80 2.59 8.61 14.61
N GLY A 81 1.37 8.27 14.18
CA GLY A 81 0.25 9.21 14.09
C GLY A 81 -0.27 9.69 15.46
N GLY A 82 0.03 8.95 16.53
CA GLY A 82 -0.28 9.33 17.91
C GLY A 82 0.73 10.30 18.55
N ILE A 83 1.82 10.66 17.87
CA ILE A 83 2.84 11.57 18.43
C ILE A 83 2.32 13.01 18.41
N LEU A 84 1.79 13.47 19.54
CA LEU A 84 1.44 14.87 19.75
C LEU A 84 2.67 15.65 20.25
N MET A 85 3.29 16.44 19.37
CA MET A 85 4.30 17.42 19.79
C MET A 85 3.61 18.73 20.19
N THR A 86 3.65 19.05 21.49
CA THR A 86 3.14 20.30 22.04
C THR A 86 4.25 21.09 22.70
N GLY A 87 4.20 22.43 22.62
CA GLY A 87 5.19 23.31 23.22
C GLY A 87 5.00 24.77 22.80
N ASP A 88 5.43 25.70 23.64
CA ASP A 88 5.40 27.14 23.36
C ASP A 88 6.69 27.58 22.64
N LEU A 89 6.93 26.99 21.46
CA LEU A 89 8.06 27.32 20.61
C LEU A 89 7.64 28.36 19.57
N LYS A 90 8.43 29.43 19.47
CA LYS A 90 8.21 30.47 18.47
C LYS A 90 8.32 29.86 17.07
N ALA A 91 7.22 29.89 16.31
CA ALA A 91 7.12 29.36 14.95
C ALA A 91 7.96 30.20 13.98
N THR A 92 9.27 29.99 13.97
CA THR A 92 10.21 30.61 13.03
C THR A 92 10.67 29.59 11.99
N PRO A 93 11.09 30.02 10.78
CA PRO A 93 11.60 29.10 9.76
C PRO A 93 12.75 28.21 10.24
N ALA A 94 13.64 28.73 11.10
CA ALA A 94 14.74 27.97 11.67
C ALA A 94 14.25 26.85 12.59
N THR A 95 13.31 27.16 13.49
CA THR A 95 12.71 26.17 14.41
C THR A 95 12.01 25.05 13.63
N ASN A 96 11.19 25.42 12.64
CA ASN A 96 10.45 24.44 11.83
C ASN A 96 11.41 23.55 11.01
N SER A 97 12.46 24.15 10.43
CA SER A 97 13.45 23.39 9.66
C SER A 97 14.23 22.42 10.55
N MET A 98 14.55 22.81 11.78
CA MET A 98 15.20 21.92 12.75
C MET A 98 14.31 20.72 13.09
N PHE A 99 13.01 20.94 13.32
CA PHE A 99 12.05 19.84 13.52
C PHE A 99 11.98 18.90 12.32
N LEU A 100 11.92 19.44 11.10
CA LEU A 100 11.90 18.63 9.87
C LEU A 100 13.19 17.84 9.68
N VAL A 101 14.36 18.43 9.95
CA VAL A 101 15.66 17.75 9.82
C VAL A 101 15.78 16.62 10.85
N VAL A 102 15.44 16.88 12.11
CA VAL A 102 15.47 15.86 13.17
C VAL A 102 14.48 14.73 12.85
N GLY A 103 13.25 15.09 12.46
CA GLY A 103 12.24 14.13 12.03
C GLY A 103 12.72 13.28 10.84
N ALA A 104 13.33 13.90 9.83
CA ALA A 104 13.85 13.20 8.65
C ALA A 104 14.99 12.23 8.99
N ILE A 105 15.90 12.58 9.90
CA ILE A 105 16.97 11.68 10.34
C ILE A 105 16.38 10.48 11.08
N ILE A 106 15.48 10.72 12.03
CA ILE A 106 14.84 9.65 12.81
C ILE A 106 14.02 8.73 11.89
N ALA A 107 13.23 9.31 10.97
CA ALA A 107 12.44 8.56 10.01
C ALA A 107 13.31 7.66 9.12
N ASN A 108 14.45 8.16 8.62
CA ASN A 108 15.36 7.36 7.78
C ASN A 108 15.99 6.18 8.53
N LEU A 109 16.17 6.26 9.85
CA LEU A 109 16.67 5.15 10.67
C LEU A 109 15.61 4.05 10.90
N ILE A 110 14.32 4.40 10.90
CA ILE A 110 13.21 3.47 11.11
C ILE A 110 12.90 2.66 9.83
N GLY A 111 13.41 3.10 8.66
CA GLY A 111 13.29 2.40 7.36
C GLY A 111 12.20 2.97 6.45
N ASN A 112 12.19 2.60 5.16
CA ASN A 112 11.33 3.23 4.13
C ASN A 112 9.81 3.14 4.39
N THR A 113 9.38 2.03 4.99
CA THR A 113 7.99 1.78 5.34
C THR A 113 7.63 2.55 6.62
N GLY A 114 8.58 2.57 7.56
CA GLY A 114 8.64 3.42 8.76
C GLY A 114 8.41 4.90 8.48
N ALA A 115 9.28 5.43 7.62
CA ALA A 115 9.41 6.83 7.27
C ALA A 115 8.22 7.38 6.47
N SER A 116 7.43 6.53 5.82
CA SER A 116 6.23 6.97 5.10
C SER A 116 5.03 7.20 6.02
N MET A 117 5.09 6.69 7.26
CA MET A 117 4.01 6.80 8.25
C MET A 117 4.33 7.73 9.43
N VAL A 118 5.61 8.08 9.62
CA VAL A 118 6.10 9.12 10.55
C VAL A 118 6.21 10.43 9.77
#